data_AF-A0A0D0E4N8-F1
#
_entry.id   AF-A0A0D0E4N8-F1
#
_cell.length_a   1.000
_cell.length_b   1.000
_cell.length_c   1.000
_cell.angle_alpha   90.00
_cell.angle_beta   90.00
_cell.angle_gamma   90.00
#
_symmetry.space_group_name_H-M   'P 1'
#
loop_
_entity.id
_entity.type
_entity.pdbx_description
1 polymer ?
#
loop_
_entity_poly.entity_id
_entity_poly.type
_entity_poly.pdbx_seq_one_letter_code
_entity_poly.pdbx_strand_id
1 'polypeptide(L)'
;EGTKFALPALYFPKSLMLAKIWKACPWTTNGNEQAHCSINQDGTNLTLLGGVMHGQDYDEQAATSIDIHNAYGMNICDRGSTHAHRTLWDISRLGQYPLL
;
A
#
# COMPACT_ATOMS: atom_id res chain seq x y z
N GLU A 1 21.70 -12.54 11.65
CA GLU A 1 20.37 -12.35 12.25
C GLU A 1 19.31 -12.36 11.15
N GLY A 2 18.19 -13.06 11.35
CA GLY A 2 17.11 -13.12 10.37
C GLY A 2 16.40 -11.77 10.24
N THR A 3 15.89 -11.44 9.04
CA THR A 3 15.20 -10.17 8.82
C THR A 3 13.94 -10.10 9.70
N LYS A 4 13.83 -9.06 10.55
CA LYS A 4 12.72 -8.84 11.51
C LYS A 4 11.30 -8.88 10.90
N PHE A 5 11.20 -8.87 9.57
CA PHE A 5 9.97 -8.78 8.80
C PHE A 5 9.61 -10.04 8.02
N ALA A 6 10.54 -10.99 7.85
CA ALA A 6 10.25 -12.23 7.12
C ALA A 6 9.20 -13.08 7.84
N LEU A 7 9.25 -13.16 9.17
CA LEU A 7 8.29 -13.95 9.94
C LEU A 7 6.85 -13.40 9.86
N PRO A 8 6.58 -12.10 10.09
CA PRO A 8 5.26 -11.50 9.85
C PRO A 8 4.74 -11.69 8.41
N ALA A 9 5.63 -11.68 7.41
CA ALA A 9 5.26 -11.87 6.01
C ALA A 9 4.92 -13.32 5.66
N LEU A 10 5.49 -14.31 6.37
CA LEU A 10 5.27 -15.74 6.13
C LEU A 10 4.24 -16.37 7.07
N TYR A 11 3.99 -15.77 8.23
CA TYR A 11 3.16 -16.34 9.28
C TYR A 11 2.10 -15.35 9.76
N PHE A 12 0.85 -15.61 9.35
CA PHE A 12 -0.30 -14.74 9.60
C PHE A 12 -0.47 -14.30 11.06
N PRO A 13 -0.36 -15.17 12.09
CA PRO A 13 -0.54 -14.75 13.48
C PRO A 13 0.49 -13.74 14.01
N LYS A 14 1.55 -13.46 13.25
CA LYS A 14 2.54 -12.42 13.56
C LYS A 14 2.50 -11.25 12.56
N SER A 15 1.56 -11.27 11.63
CA SER A 15 1.34 -10.20 10.64
C SER A 15 0.45 -9.10 11.21
N LEU A 16 0.74 -7.85 10.84
CA LEU A 16 -0.14 -6.71 11.08
C LEU A 16 -1.25 -6.59 10.03
N MET A 17 -1.22 -7.46 9.00
CA MET A 17 -2.19 -7.44 7.92
C MET A 17 -3.53 -8.06 8.34
N LEU A 18 -4.63 -7.45 7.90
CA LEU A 18 -5.97 -7.98 8.14
C LEU A 18 -6.17 -9.36 7.48
N ALA A 19 -6.86 -10.27 8.16
CA ALA A 19 -7.13 -11.64 7.68
C ALA A 19 -7.77 -11.69 6.28
N LYS A 20 -8.68 -10.74 6.00
CA LYS A 20 -9.37 -10.65 4.70
C LYS A 20 -8.39 -10.34 3.56
N ILE A 21 -7.40 -9.48 3.82
CA ILE A 21 -6.38 -9.08 2.85
C ILE A 21 -5.40 -10.25 2.66
N TRP A 22 -4.95 -10.85 3.77
CA TRP A 22 -4.08 -12.03 3.74
C TRP A 22 -4.64 -13.19 2.91
N LYS A 23 -5.95 -13.45 3.02
CA LYS A 23 -6.62 -14.52 2.27
C LYS A 23 -6.92 -14.16 0.81
N ALA A 24 -7.02 -12.86 0.49
CA ALA A 24 -7.28 -12.37 -0.86
C ALA A 24 -6.01 -12.30 -1.74
N CYS A 25 -4.84 -12.61 -1.17
CA CYS A 25 -3.57 -12.50 -1.86
C CYS A 25 -3.47 -13.47 -3.04
N PRO A 26 -3.13 -12.98 -4.25
CA PRO A 26 -2.94 -13.84 -5.42
C PRO A 26 -1.71 -14.72 -5.25
N TRP A 27 -1.68 -15.87 -5.93
CA TRP A 27 -0.62 -16.89 -5.80
C TRP A 27 0.76 -16.45 -6.33
N THR A 28 0.90 -15.22 -6.84
CA THR A 28 2.17 -14.67 -7.30
C THR A 28 3.02 -14.24 -6.10
N THR A 29 4.20 -14.86 -5.95
CA THR A 29 5.05 -14.73 -4.76
C THR A 29 5.58 -13.31 -4.55
N ASN A 30 6.14 -12.68 -5.58
CA ASN A 30 6.88 -11.41 -5.43
C ASN A 30 5.98 -10.22 -5.04
N GLY A 31 4.83 -10.07 -5.71
CA GLY A 31 3.90 -8.96 -5.41
C GLY A 31 3.28 -9.11 -4.02
N ASN A 32 3.01 -10.36 -3.63
CA ASN A 32 2.44 -10.65 -2.32
C ASN A 32 3.45 -10.41 -1.18
N GLU A 33 4.67 -10.92 -1.33
CA GLU A 33 5.76 -10.67 -0.39
C GLU A 33 6.03 -9.17 -0.23
N GLN A 34 6.00 -8.41 -1.34
CA GLN A 34 6.18 -6.95 -1.30
C GLN A 34 5.02 -6.26 -0.57
N ALA A 35 3.77 -6.65 -0.80
CA ALA A 35 2.61 -6.09 -0.09
C ALA A 35 2.66 -6.42 1.41
N HIS A 36 2.99 -7.66 1.76
CA HIS A 36 3.18 -8.10 3.14
C HIS A 36 4.30 -7.32 3.83
N CYS A 37 5.41 -7.10 3.13
CA CYS A 37 6.55 -6.34 3.62
C CYS A 37 6.15 -4.87 3.87
N SER A 38 5.49 -4.23 2.89
CA SER A 38 5.04 -2.85 3.00
C SER A 38 4.11 -2.65 4.19
N ILE A 39 3.08 -3.49 4.36
CA ILE A 39 2.10 -3.35 5.46
C ILE A 39 2.76 -3.55 6.83
N ASN A 40 3.71 -4.47 6.93
CA ASN A 40 4.40 -4.72 8.21
C ASN A 40 5.50 -3.70 8.52
N GLN A 41 5.91 -2.89 7.55
CA GLN A 41 6.93 -1.86 7.70
C GLN A 41 6.35 -0.45 7.79
N ASP A 42 5.16 -0.23 7.22
CA ASP A 42 4.50 1.07 7.21
C ASP A 42 4.27 1.58 8.64
N GLY A 43 4.55 2.86 8.85
CA GLY A 43 4.48 3.48 10.17
C GLY A 43 5.54 3.03 11.20
N THR A 44 6.45 2.11 10.86
CA THR A 44 7.45 1.60 11.82
C THR A 44 8.80 2.33 11.71
N ASN A 45 9.53 2.46 12.83
CA ASN A 45 10.87 3.07 12.89
C ASN A 45 10.94 4.52 12.37
N LEU A 46 9.84 5.28 12.43
CA LEU A 46 9.81 6.69 12.05
C LEU A 46 10.44 7.57 13.15
N THR A 47 11.05 8.68 12.74
CA THR A 47 11.39 9.76 13.66
C THR A 47 10.11 10.42 14.18
N LEU A 48 10.18 11.20 15.28
CA LEU A 48 8.99 11.89 15.81
C LEU A 48 8.29 12.75 14.73
N LEU A 49 9.07 13.54 13.98
CA LEU A 49 8.55 14.34 12.87
C LEU A 49 7.98 13.46 11.74
N GLY A 50 8.68 12.38 11.38
CA GLY A 50 8.21 11.44 10.36
C GLY A 50 6.89 10.77 10.75
N GLY A 51 6.70 10.45 12.04
CA GLY A 51 5.45 9.93 12.57
C GLY A 51 4.30 10.93 12.49
N VAL A 52 4.55 12.21 12.81
CA VAL A 52 3.54 13.28 12.69
C VAL A 52 3.12 13.49 11.24
N MET A 53 4.09 13.56 10.32
CA MET A 53 3.82 13.69 8.88
C MET A 53 3.04 12.49 8.33
N HIS A 54 3.45 11.28 8.70
CA HIS A 54 2.75 10.07 8.30
C HIS A 54 1.31 10.01 8.83
N GLY A 55 1.09 10.46 10.07
CA GLY A 55 -0.26 10.61 10.63
C GLY A 55 -1.11 11.62 9.86
N GLN A 56 -0.54 12.78 9.49
CA GLN A 56 -1.22 13.77 8.67
C GLN A 56 -1.61 13.21 7.29
N ASP A 57 -0.68 12.53 6.60
CA ASP A 57 -0.95 11.91 5.30
C ASP A 57 -2.07 10.85 5.39
N TYR A 58 -2.15 10.13 6.52
CA TYR A 58 -3.21 9.17 6.78
C TYR A 58 -4.57 9.85 6.98
N ASP A 59 -4.62 10.92 7.78
CA ASP A 59 -5.84 11.69 8.03
C ASP A 59 -6.37 12.35 6.75
N GLU A 60 -5.49 12.90 5.91
CA GLU A 60 -5.85 13.48 4.60
C GLU A 60 -6.44 12.43 3.66
N GLN A 61 -5.85 11.22 3.61
CA GLN A 61 -6.39 10.11 2.84
C GLN A 61 -7.75 9.64 3.36
N ALA A 62 -7.93 9.60 4.69
CA ALA A 62 -9.20 9.22 5.31
C ALA A 62 -10.31 10.25 5.00
N ALA A 63 -10.00 11.55 5.09
CA ALA A 63 -10.92 12.62 4.72
C ALA A 63 -11.33 12.51 3.25
N THR A 64 -10.36 12.34 2.35
CA THR A 64 -10.62 12.13 0.92
C THR A 64 -11.48 10.89 0.66
N SER A 65 -11.28 9.82 1.43
CA SER A 65 -12.11 8.60 1.36
C SER A 65 -13.57 8.87 1.68
N ILE A 66 -13.81 9.62 2.76
CA ILE A 66 -15.15 10.01 3.20
C ILE A 66 -15.82 10.86 2.11
N ASP A 67 -15.10 11.82 1.53
CA ASP A 67 -15.63 12.68 0.47
C ASP A 67 -16.01 11.89 -0.78
N ILE A 68 -15.15 10.96 -1.23
CA ILE A 68 -15.43 10.08 -2.38
C ILE A 68 -16.64 9.19 -2.10
N HIS A 69 -16.73 8.64 -0.89
CA HIS A 69 -17.87 7.82 -0.50
C HIS A 69 -19.18 8.62 -0.49
N ASN A 70 -19.16 9.83 0.06
CA ASN A 70 -20.32 10.70 0.09
C ASN A 70 -20.76 11.13 -1.33
N ALA A 71 -19.81 11.38 -2.22
CA ALA A 71 -20.08 11.82 -3.58
C ALA A 71 -20.58 10.69 -4.50
N TYR A 72 -20.01 9.50 -4.39
CA TYR A 72 -20.21 8.42 -5.36
C TYR A 72 -20.68 7.08 -4.78
N GLY A 73 -20.78 6.96 -3.45
CA GLY A 73 -21.07 5.70 -2.76
C GLY A 73 -19.93 4.68 -2.79
N MET A 74 -18.76 5.04 -3.32
CA MET A 74 -17.62 4.13 -3.49
C MET A 74 -16.73 4.09 -2.24
N ASN A 75 -16.23 2.92 -1.87
CA ASN A 75 -15.21 2.79 -0.83
C ASN A 75 -13.81 2.88 -1.47
N ILE A 76 -12.85 3.59 -0.87
CA ILE A 76 -11.45 3.61 -1.37
C ILE A 76 -10.82 2.22 -1.39
N CYS A 77 -11.28 1.28 -0.54
CA CYS A 77 -10.84 -0.11 -0.58
C CYS A 77 -11.25 -0.85 -1.88
N ASP A 78 -12.24 -0.33 -2.60
CA ASP A 78 -12.69 -0.87 -3.90
C ASP A 78 -11.94 -0.24 -5.08
N ARG A 79 -11.00 0.68 -4.83
CA ARG A 79 -10.18 1.26 -5.88
C ARG A 79 -9.31 0.15 -6.48
N GLY A 80 -9.65 -0.25 -7.70
CA GLY A 80 -8.99 -1.32 -8.43
C GLY A 80 -7.46 -1.18 -8.41
N SER A 81 -6.81 -2.31 -8.15
CA SER A 81 -5.38 -2.62 -8.27
C SER A 81 -4.46 -1.45 -8.67
N THR A 82 -3.51 -1.15 -7.77
CA THR A 82 -2.33 -0.27 -7.92
C THR A 82 -1.61 -0.43 -9.27
N HIS A 83 -1.79 -1.56 -9.97
CA HIS A 83 -1.23 -1.78 -11.30
C HIS A 83 -1.63 -0.67 -12.28
N ALA A 84 -2.88 -0.21 -12.31
CA ALA A 84 -3.31 0.86 -13.23
C ALA A 84 -2.57 2.19 -13.00
N HIS A 85 -2.32 2.54 -11.73
CA HIS A 85 -1.57 3.75 -11.34
C HIS A 85 -0.08 3.63 -11.68
N ARG A 86 0.51 2.44 -11.50
CA ARG A 86 1.90 2.18 -11.93
C ARG A 86 2.05 2.24 -13.44
N THR A 87 1.13 1.63 -14.20
CA THR A 87 1.16 1.72 -15.67
C THR A 87 1.00 3.17 -16.14
N LEU A 88 0.15 3.97 -15.49
CA LEU A 88 -0.01 5.40 -15.79
C LEU A 88 1.28 6.21 -15.54
N TRP A 89 2.01 5.92 -14.46
CA TRP A 89 3.30 6.56 -14.20
C TRP A 89 4.39 6.09 -15.17
N ASP A 90 4.42 4.82 -15.56
CA ASP A 90 5.36 4.32 -16.57
C ASP A 90 5.08 4.92 -17.95
N ILE A 91 3.80 5.05 -18.35
CA ILE A 91 3.41 5.72 -19.59
C ILE A 91 3.79 7.20 -19.57
N SER A 92 3.59 7.88 -18.44
CA SER A 92 4.02 9.28 -18.25
C SER A 92 5.55 9.42 -18.35
N ARG A 93 6.31 8.49 -17.80
CA ARG A 93 7.79 8.46 -17.91
C ARG A 93 8.27 8.17 -19.33
N LEU A 94 7.58 7.31 -20.08
CA LEU A 94 7.90 7.04 -21.49
C LEU A 94 7.55 8.22 -22.41
N GLY A 95 6.53 9.02 -22.08
CA GLY A 95 6.20 10.26 -22.78
C GLY A 95 7.21 11.40 -22.57
N GLN A 96 8.12 11.28 -21.59
CA GLN A 96 9.13 12.29 -21.26
C GLN A 96 10.45 12.12 -22.04
N TYR A 97 10.66 10.97 -22.72
CA TYR A 97 11.80 10.77 -23.61
C TYR A 97 11.31 10.79 -25.06
N PRO A 98 11.65 11.81 -25.88
CA PRO A 98 11.38 11.74 -27.30
C PRO A 98 12.15 10.54 -27.86
N LEU A 99 11.43 9.63 -28.52
CA LEU A 99 12.02 8.58 -29.35
C LEU A 99 12.90 9.28 -30.40
N LEU A 100 14.22 9.16 -30.25
CA LEU A 100 15.20 9.39 -31.32
C LEU A 100 15.39 8.08 -32.09
#